data_AF-A0A1Z4C3T7-F1
#
_entry.id   AF-A0A1Z4C3T7-F1
#
_cell.length_a   1.000
_cell.length_b   1.000
_cell.length_c   1.000
_cell.angle_alpha   90.00
_cell.angle_beta   90.00
_cell.angle_gamma   90.00
#
_symmetry.space_group_name_H-M   'P 1'
#
loop_
_entity.id
_entity.type
_entity.pdbx_description
1 polymer ?
#
loop_
_entity_poly.entity_id
_entity_poly.type
_entity_poly.pdbx_seq_one_letter_code
_entity_poly.pdbx_strand_id
1 'polypeptide(L)'
;MSNEENVNPTVEETVTPAPAPAPAAASAVQNMLAAALSLKDSNPKVFFGAVGGVVLLLGIVMFSGGGSEPVKGQTMKNLVVGQKYVLQSANAYDKDATVRLVSVPGTIAAYDDTEEADRTGACQHIAQHTPVTVLELQDAYGKKGSYAKVRMEEGECKGNEGWALSIDVQ
;
A
#
# COMPACT_ATOMS: atom_id res chain seq x y z
N MET A 1 54.57 21.86 -19.51
CA MET A 1 53.96 21.85 -20.84
C MET A 1 52.84 20.83 -20.79
N SER A 2 51.77 21.06 -20.02
CA SER A 2 50.98 22.31 -19.89
C SER A 2 50.24 22.60 -21.19
N ASN A 3 48.94 22.32 -21.18
CA ASN A 3 47.95 22.92 -22.06
C ASN A 3 47.10 23.81 -21.15
N GLU A 4 47.16 25.12 -21.33
CA GLU A 4 46.39 26.07 -20.51
C GLU A 4 44.90 26.10 -20.88
N GLU A 5 44.07 26.48 -19.91
CA GLU A 5 42.67 26.86 -20.11
C GLU A 5 42.55 28.18 -20.88
N ASN A 6 41.49 28.35 -21.68
CA ASN A 6 40.93 29.69 -21.91
C ASN A 6 39.42 29.68 -22.25
N VAL A 7 38.61 29.91 -21.22
CA VAL A 7 37.33 30.66 -21.22
C VAL A 7 36.22 30.28 -22.24
N ASN A 8 35.23 29.53 -21.72
CA ASN A 8 33.79 29.82 -21.72
C ASN A 8 33.21 30.85 -22.74
N PRO A 9 32.19 30.44 -23.51
CA PRO A 9 30.99 31.24 -23.76
C PRO A 9 29.83 30.79 -22.86
N THR A 10 29.26 31.74 -22.12
CA THR A 10 28.11 31.53 -21.23
C THR A 10 26.91 31.00 -22.02
N VAL A 11 26.33 29.88 -21.58
CA VAL A 11 25.02 29.44 -22.07
C VAL A 11 23.96 30.41 -21.55
N GLU A 12 23.26 31.09 -22.46
CA GLU A 12 22.08 31.86 -22.09
C GLU A 12 20.97 30.89 -21.65
N GLU A 13 20.78 30.77 -20.34
CA GLU A 13 19.61 30.10 -19.77
C GLU A 13 18.36 30.91 -20.17
N THR A 14 17.78 30.55 -21.33
CA THR A 14 16.50 31.07 -21.79
C THR A 14 15.42 30.46 -20.90
N VAL A 15 15.28 31.03 -19.70
CA VAL A 15 14.21 30.70 -18.75
C VAL A 15 12.90 30.97 -19.47
N THR A 16 12.31 29.91 -20.02
CA THR A 16 11.01 29.97 -20.66
C THR A 16 10.01 30.31 -19.56
N PRO A 17 9.39 31.50 -19.57
CA PRO A 17 8.48 31.88 -18.50
C PRO A 17 7.31 30.91 -18.52
N ALA A 18 7.05 30.27 -17.37
CA ALA A 18 5.92 29.37 -17.21
C ALA A 18 4.63 30.10 -17.66
N PRO A 19 3.73 29.44 -18.41
CA PRO A 19 2.58 30.10 -19.02
C PRO A 19 1.72 30.77 -17.95
N ALA A 20 1.62 32.10 -18.03
CA ALA A 20 0.87 32.89 -17.06
C ALA A 20 -0.59 32.44 -16.98
N PRO A 21 -1.21 32.43 -15.78
CA PRO A 21 -2.61 32.01 -15.63
C PRO A 21 -3.52 32.89 -16.49
N ALA A 22 -4.33 32.24 -17.34
CA ALA A 22 -4.97 32.92 -18.47
C ALA A 22 -5.97 34.02 -18.02
N PRO A 23 -5.98 35.19 -18.69
CA PRO A 23 -6.81 36.34 -18.29
C PRO A 23 -8.32 36.10 -18.38
N ALA A 24 -8.76 35.02 -19.03
CA ALA A 24 -10.17 34.61 -19.10
C ALA A 24 -10.76 34.21 -17.74
N ALA A 25 -9.95 33.71 -16.79
CA ALA A 25 -10.44 33.28 -15.49
C ALA A 25 -10.90 34.46 -14.61
N ALA A 26 -10.13 35.55 -14.60
CA ALA A 26 -10.42 36.72 -13.78
C ALA A 26 -11.70 37.46 -14.23
N SER A 27 -11.89 37.62 -15.54
CA SER A 27 -13.07 38.27 -16.11
C SER A 27 -14.34 37.44 -15.95
N ALA A 28 -14.26 36.11 -16.04
CA ALA A 28 -15.39 35.22 -15.73
C ALA A 28 -15.87 35.38 -14.27
N VAL A 29 -14.95 35.39 -13.30
CA VAL A 29 -15.28 35.58 -11.88
C VAL A 29 -15.91 36.95 -11.60
N GLN A 30 -15.38 38.02 -12.21
CA GLN A 30 -15.96 39.37 -12.07
C GLN A 30 -17.39 39.45 -12.62
N ASN A 31 -17.65 38.84 -13.79
CA ASN A 31 -18.99 38.79 -14.38
C ASN A 31 -19.97 37.98 -13.51
N MET A 32 -19.53 36.87 -12.91
CA MET A 32 -20.36 36.09 -11.98
C MET A 32 -20.66 36.85 -10.69
N LEU A 33 -19.71 37.61 -10.14
CA LEU A 33 -19.94 38.47 -8.97
C LEU A 33 -20.92 39.62 -9.27
N ALA A 34 -20.80 40.27 -10.43
CA ALA A 34 -21.74 41.30 -10.86
C ALA A 34 -23.16 40.73 -11.05
N ALA A 35 -23.29 39.54 -11.64
CA ALA A 35 -24.57 38.85 -11.77
C ALA A 35 -25.16 38.46 -10.41
N ALA A 36 -24.34 37.99 -9.47
CA ALA A 36 -24.77 37.62 -8.12
C ALA A 36 -25.27 38.83 -7.31
N LEU A 37 -24.59 39.98 -7.41
CA LEU A 37 -25.04 41.24 -6.80
C LEU A 37 -26.35 41.75 -7.43
N SER A 38 -26.45 41.73 -8.76
CA SER A 38 -27.70 42.07 -9.47
C SER A 38 -28.86 41.16 -9.09
N LEU A 39 -28.61 39.86 -8.87
CA LEU A 39 -29.62 38.90 -8.43
C LEU A 39 -30.04 39.10 -6.96
N LYS A 40 -29.10 39.46 -6.08
CA LYS A 40 -29.40 39.86 -4.70
C LYS A 40 -30.34 41.05 -4.66
N ASP A 41 -30.03 42.10 -5.41
CA ASP A 41 -30.74 43.37 -5.31
C ASP A 41 -32.08 43.35 -6.07
N SER A 42 -32.20 42.58 -7.17
CA SER A 42 -33.46 42.39 -7.90
C SER A 42 -34.39 41.32 -7.29
N ASN A 43 -33.84 40.22 -6.78
CA ASN A 43 -34.61 39.05 -6.32
C ASN A 43 -33.99 38.42 -5.05
N PRO A 44 -33.97 39.15 -3.91
CA PRO A 44 -33.26 38.73 -2.71
C PRO A 44 -33.69 37.36 -2.17
N LYS A 45 -34.98 37.00 -2.31
CA LYS A 45 -35.50 35.67 -1.91
C LYS A 45 -34.82 34.52 -2.67
N VAL A 46 -34.55 34.71 -3.96
CA VAL A 46 -33.88 33.71 -4.82
C VAL A 46 -32.39 33.65 -4.49
N PHE A 47 -31.75 34.81 -4.32
CA PHE A 47 -30.35 34.91 -3.93
C PHE A 47 -30.06 34.21 -2.59
N PHE A 48 -30.78 34.56 -1.52
CA PHE A 48 -30.57 33.93 -0.22
C PHE A 48 -31.01 32.46 -0.19
N GLY A 49 -32.00 32.06 -0.99
CA GLY A 49 -32.35 30.65 -1.20
C GLY A 49 -31.21 29.85 -1.84
N ALA A 50 -30.56 30.39 -2.88
CA ALA A 50 -29.40 29.75 -3.52
C ALA A 50 -28.20 29.65 -2.57
N VAL A 51 -27.88 30.72 -1.83
CA VAL A 51 -26.82 30.70 -0.81
C VAL A 51 -27.11 29.65 0.27
N GLY A 52 -28.36 29.59 0.77
CA GLY A 52 -28.78 28.59 1.76
C GLY A 52 -28.66 27.15 1.25
N GLY A 53 -29.02 26.90 -0.02
CA GLY A 53 -28.87 25.59 -0.66
C GLY A 53 -27.41 25.14 -0.80
N VAL A 54 -26.49 26.05 -1.15
CA VAL A 54 -25.05 25.78 -1.21
C VAL A 54 -24.47 25.49 0.17
N VAL A 55 -24.85 26.26 1.19
CA VAL A 55 -24.43 26.02 2.59
C VAL A 55 -24.97 24.69 3.12
N LEU A 56 -26.21 24.32 2.79
CA LEU A 56 -26.79 23.03 3.16
C LEU A 56 -26.05 21.85 2.50
N LEU A 57 -25.71 21.96 1.21
CA LEU A 57 -24.92 20.95 0.51
C LEU A 57 -23.51 20.80 1.08
N LEU A 58 -22.82 21.91 1.38
CA LEU A 58 -21.53 21.90 2.08
C LEU A 58 -21.64 21.24 3.46
N GLY A 59 -22.70 21.54 4.21
CA GLY A 59 -22.99 20.87 5.48
C GLY A 59 -23.17 19.36 5.31
N ILE A 60 -23.97 18.91 4.34
CA ILE A 60 -24.17 17.49 4.05
C ILE A 60 -22.83 16.81 3.72
N VAL A 61 -22.01 17.39 2.84
CA VAL A 61 -20.70 16.83 2.45
C VAL A 61 -19.72 16.77 3.64
N MET A 62 -19.64 17.83 4.45
CA MET A 62 -18.72 17.88 5.59
C MET A 62 -19.17 16.99 6.76
N PHE A 63 -20.47 16.82 6.99
CA PHE A 63 -21.01 15.99 8.07
C PHE A 63 -21.32 14.54 7.66
N SER A 64 -21.27 14.18 6.38
CA SER A 64 -21.34 12.77 5.92
C SER A 64 -20.00 12.03 5.97
N GLY A 65 -18.89 12.71 6.28
CA GLY A 65 -17.52 12.19 6.25
C GLY A 65 -17.13 11.22 7.38
N GLY A 66 -17.96 10.23 7.67
CA GLY A 66 -17.74 9.20 8.70
C GLY A 66 -17.39 7.81 8.15
N GLY A 67 -16.68 7.74 7.01
CA GLY A 67 -16.43 6.50 6.29
C GLY A 67 -15.48 5.55 7.02
N SER A 68 -16.02 4.52 7.68
CA SER A 68 -15.24 3.39 8.19
C SER A 68 -14.82 2.46 7.05
N GLU A 69 -13.90 2.92 6.18
CA GLU A 69 -13.13 1.97 5.38
C GLU A 69 -12.38 1.04 6.35
N PRO A 70 -12.60 -0.28 6.33
CA PRO A 70 -11.80 -1.18 7.13
C PRO A 70 -10.35 -1.09 6.64
N VAL A 71 -9.40 -1.07 7.57
CA VAL A 71 -7.97 -1.11 7.23
C VAL A 71 -7.74 -2.33 6.33
N LYS A 72 -7.25 -2.08 5.10
CA LYS A 72 -7.05 -3.10 4.06
C LYS A 72 -5.82 -3.95 4.40
N GLY A 73 -5.97 -4.79 5.43
CA GLY A 73 -4.97 -5.78 5.82
C GLY A 73 -4.77 -6.86 4.75
N GLN A 74 -3.69 -7.64 4.90
CA GLN A 74 -3.31 -8.65 3.91
C GLN A 74 -4.42 -9.71 3.72
N THR A 75 -4.98 -9.75 2.50
CA THR A 75 -5.95 -10.76 2.09
C THR A 75 -5.29 -12.13 2.07
N MET A 76 -5.55 -12.96 3.08
CA MET A 76 -5.19 -14.38 3.04
C MET A 76 -5.86 -15.04 1.83
N LYS A 77 -5.10 -15.80 1.05
CA LYS A 77 -5.65 -16.61 -0.03
C LYS A 77 -6.26 -17.88 0.56
N ASN A 78 -7.31 -18.38 -0.09
CA ASN A 78 -7.82 -19.72 0.21
C ASN A 78 -6.83 -20.74 -0.33
N LEU A 79 -5.92 -21.20 0.54
CA LEU A 79 -4.94 -22.22 0.21
C LEU A 79 -5.62 -23.54 -0.10
N VAL A 80 -5.09 -24.27 -1.08
CA VAL A 80 -5.59 -25.57 -1.52
C VAL A 80 -4.45 -26.57 -1.48
N VAL A 81 -4.66 -27.71 -0.83
CA VAL A 81 -3.67 -28.79 -0.75
C VAL A 81 -3.36 -29.32 -2.16
N GLY A 82 -2.06 -29.50 -2.44
CA GLY A 82 -1.53 -29.90 -3.74
C GLY A 82 -1.28 -28.75 -4.72
N GLN A 83 -1.69 -27.51 -4.40
CA GLN A 83 -1.39 -26.33 -5.23
C GLN A 83 -0.04 -25.70 -4.88
N LYS A 84 0.51 -24.98 -5.86
CA LYS A 84 1.77 -24.23 -5.74
C LYS A 84 1.52 -22.75 -5.44
N TYR A 85 2.38 -22.23 -4.58
CA TYR A 85 2.37 -20.87 -4.03
C TYR A 85 3.81 -20.39 -3.85
N VAL A 86 4.01 -19.16 -3.39
CA VAL A 86 5.29 -18.61 -2.92
C VAL A 86 5.19 -18.22 -1.46
N LEU A 87 6.32 -18.25 -0.75
CA LEU A 87 6.42 -17.71 0.60
C LEU A 87 6.61 -16.19 0.55
N GLN A 88 5.75 -15.41 1.18
CA GLN A 88 5.88 -13.95 1.28
C GLN A 88 5.39 -13.46 2.64
N SER A 89 6.25 -12.84 3.44
CA SER A 89 5.89 -12.43 4.81
C SER A 89 4.80 -11.36 4.81
N ALA A 90 3.78 -11.53 5.65
CA ALA A 90 2.69 -10.58 5.81
C ALA A 90 3.08 -9.30 6.56
N ASN A 91 4.24 -9.28 7.21
CA ASN A 91 4.68 -8.20 8.10
C ASN A 91 6.01 -7.54 7.67
N ALA A 92 6.67 -8.05 6.62
CA ALA A 92 7.93 -7.50 6.12
C ALA A 92 7.76 -6.85 4.74
N TYR A 93 8.23 -5.61 4.61
CA TYR A 93 8.36 -4.90 3.34
C TYR A 93 9.79 -4.88 2.80
N ASP A 94 10.74 -5.36 3.60
CA ASP A 94 12.11 -5.62 3.16
C ASP A 94 12.13 -6.85 2.23
N LYS A 95 13.04 -6.85 1.25
CA LYS A 95 13.26 -7.97 0.32
C LYS A 95 14.12 -9.05 0.94
N ASP A 96 15.05 -8.67 1.82
CA ASP A 96 16.03 -9.57 2.42
C ASP A 96 15.49 -10.26 3.69
N ALA A 97 14.30 -9.85 4.16
CA ALA A 97 13.58 -10.54 5.21
C ALA A 97 13.14 -11.95 4.77
N THR A 98 13.11 -12.89 5.72
CA THR A 98 12.81 -14.30 5.49
C THR A 98 11.40 -14.68 5.98
N VAL A 99 10.80 -15.69 5.34
CA VAL A 99 9.61 -16.38 5.84
C VAL A 99 10.06 -17.59 6.65
N ARG A 100 9.30 -17.87 7.70
CA ARG A 100 9.73 -18.76 8.77
C ARG A 100 8.99 -20.08 8.77
N LEU A 101 9.75 -21.17 8.85
CA LEU A 101 9.26 -22.54 8.91
C LEU A 101 9.59 -23.18 10.26
N VAL A 102 8.63 -23.92 10.81
CA VAL A 102 8.81 -24.75 12.02
C VAL A 102 8.43 -26.20 11.80
N SER A 103 8.86 -27.08 12.69
CA SER A 103 8.51 -28.51 12.67
C SER A 103 7.07 -28.80 13.09
N VAL A 104 6.46 -27.96 13.93
CA VAL A 104 5.12 -28.20 14.52
C VAL A 104 4.25 -26.93 14.46
N PRO A 105 3.02 -26.99 13.89
CA PRO A 105 2.14 -25.83 13.77
C PRO A 105 1.68 -25.38 15.17
N GLY A 106 2.04 -24.14 15.51
CA GLY A 106 1.91 -23.59 16.87
C GLY A 106 3.23 -23.08 17.44
N THR A 107 4.35 -23.73 17.12
CA THR A 107 5.67 -23.33 17.67
C THR A 107 6.21 -22.01 17.13
N ILE A 108 5.66 -21.49 16.01
CA ILE A 108 5.91 -20.11 15.52
C ILE A 108 5.64 -19.05 16.61
N ALA A 109 4.68 -19.28 17.51
CA ALA A 109 4.35 -18.36 18.59
C ALA A 109 5.11 -18.62 19.91
N ALA A 110 5.96 -19.65 19.94
CA ALA A 110 6.83 -20.03 21.06
C ALA A 110 8.33 -19.93 20.70
N TYR A 111 8.62 -19.21 19.61
CA TYR A 111 9.93 -18.96 19.02
C TYR A 111 10.65 -17.84 19.78
N ASP A 112 11.98 -17.90 19.90
CA ASP A 112 12.76 -16.77 20.42
C ASP A 112 13.95 -16.45 19.51
N ASP A 113 13.87 -15.32 18.78
CA ASP A 113 14.93 -14.85 17.87
C ASP A 113 16.18 -14.35 18.62
N THR A 114 16.25 -14.54 19.94
CA THR A 114 17.46 -14.38 20.76
C THR A 114 18.24 -15.69 20.98
N GLU A 115 17.64 -16.86 20.78
CA GLU A 115 18.28 -18.17 20.95
C GLU A 115 18.99 -18.65 19.67
N GLU A 116 20.22 -19.15 19.78
CA GLU A 116 21.07 -19.44 18.60
C GLU A 116 20.64 -20.69 17.82
N ALA A 117 20.02 -21.67 18.49
CA ALA A 117 19.43 -22.84 17.83
C ALA A 117 18.24 -22.44 16.93
N ASP A 118 17.56 -21.37 17.31
CA ASP A 118 16.42 -20.78 16.61
C ASP A 118 16.91 -19.83 15.50
N ARG A 119 17.98 -19.04 15.72
CA ARG A 119 18.61 -18.22 14.67
C ARG A 119 19.17 -19.02 13.50
N THR A 120 19.91 -20.09 13.80
CA THR A 120 20.82 -20.75 12.84
C THR A 120 20.33 -22.06 12.26
N GLY A 121 19.13 -22.53 12.64
CA GLY A 121 18.62 -23.83 12.21
C GLY A 121 18.39 -23.91 10.69
N ALA A 122 19.01 -24.90 10.07
CA ALA A 122 18.94 -25.12 8.62
C ALA A 122 17.48 -25.21 8.13
N CYS A 123 17.14 -24.41 7.11
CA CYS A 123 15.82 -24.35 6.49
C CYS A 123 14.66 -23.89 7.39
N GLN A 124 14.94 -23.29 8.55
CA GLN A 124 13.91 -22.57 9.33
C GLN A 124 13.67 -21.15 8.77
N HIS A 125 14.73 -20.49 8.27
CA HIS A 125 14.66 -19.19 7.61
C HIS A 125 14.76 -19.36 6.09
N ILE A 126 13.71 -18.99 5.37
CA ILE A 126 13.61 -19.15 3.91
C ILE A 126 13.45 -17.78 3.24
N ALA A 127 14.16 -17.53 2.14
CA ALA A 127 14.03 -16.28 1.39
C ALA A 127 12.58 -16.04 0.90
N GLN A 128 12.14 -14.78 0.88
CA GLN A 128 10.86 -14.43 0.29
C GLN A 128 10.80 -14.74 -1.22
N HIS A 129 9.58 -14.91 -1.70
CA HIS A 129 9.20 -15.36 -3.03
C HIS A 129 9.61 -16.80 -3.38
N THR A 130 10.20 -17.57 -2.45
CA THR A 130 10.57 -18.97 -2.70
C THR A 130 9.32 -19.83 -2.98
N PRO A 131 9.25 -20.55 -4.13
CA PRO A 131 8.15 -21.44 -4.47
C PRO A 131 8.00 -22.65 -3.55
N VAL A 132 6.74 -22.97 -3.22
CA VAL A 132 6.33 -24.06 -2.35
C VAL A 132 5.08 -24.78 -2.86
N THR A 133 4.93 -26.06 -2.50
CA THR A 133 3.67 -26.80 -2.63
C THR A 133 3.02 -26.95 -1.25
N VAL A 134 1.74 -26.61 -1.08
CA VAL A 134 1.00 -26.85 0.17
C VAL A 134 0.63 -28.34 0.28
N LEU A 135 1.03 -28.99 1.36
CA LEU A 135 0.77 -30.41 1.64
C LEU A 135 -0.41 -30.63 2.59
N GLU A 136 -0.59 -29.72 3.55
CA GLU A 136 -1.53 -29.88 4.65
C GLU A 136 -1.94 -28.50 5.19
N LEU A 137 -3.13 -28.40 5.77
CA LEU A 137 -3.64 -27.18 6.41
C LEU A 137 -4.17 -27.55 7.80
N GLN A 138 -3.75 -26.81 8.83
CA GLN A 138 -4.19 -27.03 10.21
C GLN A 138 -4.97 -25.84 10.75
N ASP A 139 -6.14 -26.13 11.30
CA ASP A 139 -7.00 -25.18 12.01
C ASP A 139 -6.38 -24.78 13.36
N ALA A 140 -6.44 -23.50 13.70
CA ALA A 140 -5.98 -22.99 15.00
C ALA A 140 -6.71 -21.68 15.37
N TYR A 141 -6.82 -21.41 16.68
CA TYR A 141 -7.46 -20.20 17.23
C TYR A 141 -8.89 -19.94 16.73
N GLY A 142 -9.67 -21.02 16.50
CA GLY A 142 -11.04 -20.94 15.98
C GLY A 142 -11.14 -20.65 14.47
N LYS A 143 -10.01 -20.57 13.76
CA LYS A 143 -9.90 -20.22 12.35
C LYS A 143 -9.37 -21.41 11.54
N LYS A 144 -9.98 -21.64 10.37
CA LYS A 144 -9.61 -22.74 9.48
C LYS A 144 -8.31 -22.49 8.74
N GLY A 145 -7.49 -23.53 8.59
CA GLY A 145 -6.22 -23.48 7.86
C GLY A 145 -5.33 -22.32 8.30
N SER A 146 -5.17 -22.09 9.61
CA SER A 146 -4.34 -21.02 10.16
C SER A 146 -2.84 -21.27 9.95
N TYR A 147 -2.42 -22.53 9.91
CA TYR A 147 -1.08 -22.97 9.52
C TYR A 147 -1.13 -23.80 8.24
N ALA A 148 -0.10 -23.69 7.42
CA ALA A 148 0.08 -24.47 6.20
C ALA A 148 1.38 -25.25 6.27
N LYS A 149 1.32 -26.56 6.05
CA LYS A 149 2.50 -27.38 5.82
C LYS A 149 2.91 -27.23 4.37
N VAL A 150 4.13 -26.78 4.14
CA VAL A 150 4.68 -26.50 2.82
C VAL A 150 5.88 -27.39 2.54
N ARG A 151 6.07 -27.76 1.27
CA ARG A 151 7.30 -28.37 0.76
C ARG A 151 8.02 -27.40 -0.16
N MET A 152 9.33 -27.27 0.02
CA MET A 152 10.16 -26.39 -0.81
C MET A 152 10.35 -26.97 -2.22
N GLU A 153 10.07 -26.19 -3.26
CA GLU A 153 10.22 -26.63 -4.65
C GLU A 153 11.64 -26.35 -5.20
N GLU A 154 12.39 -25.45 -4.59
CA GLU A 154 13.74 -25.02 -5.00
C GLU A 154 14.58 -24.50 -3.82
N GLY A 155 15.75 -23.92 -4.12
CA GLY A 155 16.76 -23.49 -3.14
C GLY A 155 17.51 -24.66 -2.50
N GLU A 156 18.41 -24.34 -1.57
CA GLU A 156 19.18 -25.33 -0.80
C GLU A 156 18.29 -26.25 0.06
N CYS A 157 17.09 -25.76 0.38
CA CYS A 157 16.08 -26.46 1.17
C CYS A 157 15.11 -27.31 0.35
N LYS A 158 15.32 -27.45 -0.97
CA LYS A 158 14.42 -28.18 -1.88
C LYS A 158 14.06 -29.57 -1.35
N GLY A 159 12.76 -29.88 -1.31
CA GLY A 159 12.22 -31.15 -0.83
C GLY A 159 11.98 -31.21 0.68
N ASN A 160 12.58 -30.31 1.48
CA ASN A 160 12.28 -30.22 2.91
C ASN A 160 10.85 -29.72 3.13
N GLU A 161 10.28 -30.08 4.28
CA GLU A 161 8.93 -29.75 4.69
C GLU A 161 8.95 -28.98 6.00
N GLY A 162 8.07 -27.98 6.12
CA GLY A 162 7.89 -27.19 7.34
C GLY A 162 6.52 -26.54 7.40
N TRP A 163 6.17 -25.99 8.56
CA TRP A 163 4.92 -25.28 8.77
C TRP A 163 5.15 -23.77 8.77
N ALA A 164 4.40 -23.05 7.95
CA ALA A 164 4.30 -21.60 7.92
C ALA A 164 2.94 -21.14 8.48
N LEU A 165 2.80 -19.83 8.78
CA LEU A 165 1.48 -19.22 8.90
C LEU A 165 0.85 -19.13 7.51
N SER A 166 -0.43 -19.46 7.36
CA SER A 166 -1.11 -19.42 6.06
C SER A 166 -1.30 -18.01 5.48
N ILE A 167 -0.97 -16.96 6.23
CA ILE A 167 -0.93 -15.57 5.74
C ILE A 167 0.37 -15.27 4.98
N ASP A 168 1.43 -16.05 5.24
CA ASP A 168 2.75 -15.91 4.62
C ASP A 168 2.91 -16.79 3.35
N VAL A 169 1.82 -17.37 2.85
CA VAL A 169 1.77 -18.25 1.66
C VAL A 169 0.81 -17.63 0.64
N GLN A 170 1.29 -17.36 -0.57
CA GLN A 170 0.58 -16.57 -1.59
C GLN A 170 0.66 -17.15 -3.01
#